data_AF-A0A328XD49-F1
#
_entry.id   AF-A0A328XD49-F1
#
_cell.length_a   1.000
_cell.length_b   1.000
_cell.length_c   1.000
_cell.angle_alpha   90.00
_cell.angle_beta   90.00
_cell.angle_gamma   90.00
#
_symmetry.space_group_name_H-M   'P 1'
#
loop_
_entity.id
_entity.type
_entity.pdbx_description
1 polymer ?
#
loop_
_entity_poly.entity_id
_entity_poly.type
_entity_poly.pdbx_seq_one_letter_code
_entity_poly.pdbx_strand_id
1 'polypeptide(L)'
;MQLTIPKAAKLYGKHRSTIHRHIESGRLSCGFRGDGTRIIEMAELIRCYGEPEHLPDDMQPPATPSQEDMQQAMLQALQAMHQELVALREEVAQLKQLPPPTNADQGNQDPQASVQETDSDPHGLRSLARSLYQDGS
;
A
#
# COMPACT_ATOMS: atom_id res chain seq x y z
N MET A 1 -25.45 13.78 -5.13
CA MET A 1 -25.07 14.77 -4.09
C MET A 1 -26.33 15.52 -3.68
N GLN A 2 -26.59 15.63 -2.37
CA GLN A 2 -27.79 16.29 -1.83
C GLN A 2 -27.46 17.66 -1.24
N LEU A 3 -28.28 18.66 -1.55
CA LEU A 3 -28.11 20.04 -1.10
C LEU A 3 -29.34 20.53 -0.36
N THR A 4 -29.12 21.29 0.71
CA THR A 4 -30.20 22.00 1.38
C THR A 4 -30.65 23.19 0.53
N ILE A 5 -31.90 23.65 0.72
CA ILE A 5 -32.45 24.83 0.03
C ILE A 5 -31.52 26.06 0.09
N PRO A 6 -30.99 26.48 1.26
CA PRO A 6 -30.09 27.63 1.31
C PRO A 6 -28.78 27.41 0.54
N LYS A 7 -28.25 26.17 0.53
CA LYS A 7 -27.04 25.84 -0.21
C LYS A 7 -27.28 25.88 -1.72
N ALA A 8 -28.40 25.34 -2.18
CA ALA A 8 -28.82 25.41 -3.58
C ALA A 8 -29.06 26.86 -4.05
N ALA A 9 -29.72 27.67 -3.21
CA ALA A 9 -29.97 29.09 -3.48
C ALA A 9 -28.65 29.86 -3.68
N LYS A 10 -27.66 29.63 -2.80
CA LYS A 10 -26.33 30.24 -2.90
C LYS A 10 -25.59 29.77 -4.16
N LEU A 11 -25.64 28.47 -4.46
CA LEU A 11 -24.94 27.87 -5.61
C LEU A 11 -25.40 28.45 -6.96
N TYR A 12 -26.70 28.68 -7.13
CA TYR A 12 -27.28 29.17 -8.39
C TYR A 12 -27.56 30.69 -8.38
N GLY A 13 -27.10 31.41 -7.36
CA GLY A 13 -27.34 32.86 -7.23
C GLY A 13 -28.82 33.24 -7.18
N LYS A 14 -29.70 32.37 -6.66
CA LYS A 14 -31.14 32.60 -6.57
C LYS A 14 -31.57 32.89 -5.14
N HIS A 15 -32.65 33.65 -4.99
CA HIS A 15 -33.26 33.84 -3.69
C HIS A 15 -33.92 32.56 -3.18
N ARG A 16 -33.91 32.32 -1.85
CA ARG A 16 -34.50 31.11 -1.25
C ARG A 16 -35.98 30.95 -1.59
N SER A 17 -36.73 32.05 -1.61
CA SER A 17 -38.15 32.04 -1.98
C SER A 17 -38.41 31.55 -3.40
N THR A 18 -37.49 31.81 -4.34
CA THR A 18 -37.57 31.28 -5.71
C THR A 18 -37.47 29.76 -5.72
N ILE A 19 -36.55 29.20 -4.92
CA ILE A 19 -36.42 27.75 -4.79
C ILE A 19 -37.68 27.14 -4.17
N HIS A 20 -38.20 27.73 -3.09
CA HIS A 20 -39.46 27.29 -2.47
C HIS A 20 -40.63 27.30 -3.44
N ARG A 21 -40.82 28.41 -4.18
CA ARG A 21 -41.86 28.53 -5.20
C ARG A 21 -41.73 27.46 -6.29
N HIS A 22 -40.51 27.15 -6.72
CA HIS A 22 -40.29 26.10 -7.72
C HIS A 22 -40.55 24.69 -7.19
N ILE A 23 -40.37 24.46 -5.89
CA ILE A 23 -40.78 23.20 -5.24
C ILE A 23 -42.32 23.13 -5.18
N GLU A 24 -42.97 24.20 -4.73
CA GLU A 24 -44.43 24.29 -4.62
C GLU A 24 -45.13 24.16 -5.97
N SER A 25 -44.55 24.73 -7.03
CA SER A 25 -45.06 24.61 -8.39
C SER A 25 -44.76 23.27 -9.05
N GLY A 26 -44.10 22.33 -8.35
CA GLY A 26 -43.70 21.02 -8.89
C GLY A 26 -42.58 21.07 -9.93
N ARG A 27 -41.92 22.22 -10.11
CA ARG A 27 -40.80 22.36 -11.06
C ARG A 27 -39.56 21.63 -10.54
N LEU A 28 -39.30 21.70 -9.24
CA LEU A 28 -38.22 20.99 -8.54
C LEU A 28 -38.78 19.93 -7.60
N SER A 29 -38.21 18.73 -7.64
CA SER A 29 -38.47 17.72 -6.61
C SER A 29 -37.55 17.93 -5.39
N CYS A 30 -38.10 17.76 -4.18
CA CYS A 30 -37.34 17.74 -2.94
C CYS A 30 -37.64 16.48 -2.13
N GLY A 31 -36.61 15.94 -1.47
CA GLY A 31 -36.73 14.91 -0.46
C GLY A 31 -36.62 15.49 0.95
N PHE A 32 -36.74 14.60 1.94
CA PHE A 32 -36.46 14.89 3.34
C PHE A 32 -35.31 14.01 3.80
N ARG A 33 -34.39 14.60 4.56
CA ARG A 33 -33.40 13.84 5.31
C ARG A 33 -34.04 13.35 6.63
N GLY A 34 -33.45 12.34 7.27
CA GLY A 34 -33.99 11.74 8.51
C GLY A 34 -34.18 12.69 9.70
N ASP A 35 -33.66 13.91 9.62
CA ASP A 35 -33.85 15.03 10.57
C ASP A 35 -35.04 15.95 10.20
N GLY A 36 -35.78 15.66 9.13
CA GLY A 36 -36.87 16.49 8.62
C GLY A 36 -36.38 17.67 7.75
N THR A 37 -35.08 17.79 7.50
CA THR A 37 -34.54 18.87 6.65
C THR A 37 -34.86 18.59 5.18
N ARG A 38 -35.40 19.59 4.48
CA ARG A 38 -35.61 19.51 3.03
C ARG A 38 -34.28 19.51 2.27
N ILE A 39 -34.12 18.51 1.43
CA ILE A 39 -32.95 18.30 0.57
C ILE A 39 -33.37 18.21 -0.89
N ILE A 40 -32.53 18.71 -1.78
CA ILE A 40 -32.71 18.67 -3.22
C ILE A 40 -31.52 17.93 -3.81
N GLU A 41 -31.77 16.99 -4.70
CA GLU A 41 -30.71 16.30 -5.43
C GLU A 41 -30.05 17.26 -6.43
N MET A 42 -28.72 17.14 -6.58
CA MET A 42 -27.97 17.95 -7.54
C MET A 42 -28.47 17.75 -8.97
N ALA A 43 -28.86 16.52 -9.34
CA ALA A 43 -29.41 16.22 -10.66
C ALA A 43 -30.70 17.01 -10.95
N GLU A 44 -31.56 17.19 -9.95
CA GLU A 44 -32.78 17.99 -10.08
C GLU A 44 -32.49 19.48 -10.29
N LEU A 45 -31.47 19.99 -9.61
CA LEU A 45 -31.02 21.37 -9.80
C LEU A 45 -30.43 21.58 -11.19
N ILE A 46 -29.60 20.65 -11.67
CA ILE A 46 -29.00 20.70 -13.00
C ILE A 46 -30.09 20.62 -14.07
N ARG A 47 -31.08 19.74 -13.91
CA ARG A 47 -32.23 19.64 -14.82
C ARG A 47 -33.02 20.95 -14.92
N CYS A 48 -33.18 21.66 -13.81
CA CYS A 48 -34.01 22.87 -13.75
C CYS A 48 -33.29 24.17 -14.07
N TYR A 49 -32.00 24.25 -13.76
CA TYR A 49 -31.20 25.48 -13.80
C TYR A 49 -29.93 25.37 -14.64
N GLY A 50 -29.57 24.18 -15.12
CA GLY A 50 -28.33 23.92 -15.84
C GLY A 50 -27.14 23.61 -14.93
N GLU A 51 -25.97 23.45 -15.52
CA GLU A 51 -24.73 23.31 -14.74
C GLU A 51 -24.42 24.62 -14.01
N PRO A 52 -24.06 24.57 -12.71
CA PRO A 52 -23.70 25.77 -11.97
C PRO A 52 -22.35 26.32 -12.47
N GLU A 53 -22.26 27.63 -12.65
CA GLU A 53 -21.05 28.31 -13.16
C GLU A 53 -19.81 28.10 -12.28
N HIS A 54 -20.02 27.92 -10.97
CA HIS A 54 -18.93 27.69 -10.03
C HIS A 54 -19.37 26.69 -8.95
N LEU A 55 -18.79 25.50 -8.93
CA LEU A 55 -18.89 24.61 -7.76
C LEU A 55 -17.91 25.07 -6.68
N PRO A 56 -18.35 25.28 -5.44
CA PRO A 56 -17.45 25.44 -4.30
C PRO A 56 -16.48 24.25 -4.22
N ASP A 57 -15.23 24.51 -3.82
CA ASP A 57 -14.19 23.47 -3.67
C ASP A 57 -14.66 22.29 -2.80
N ASP A 58 -15.34 22.57 -1.69
CA ASP A 58 -15.92 21.56 -0.79
C ASP A 58 -17.00 20.66 -1.45
N MET A 59 -17.43 21.01 -2.66
CA MET A 59 -18.45 20.29 -3.43
C MET A 59 -17.88 19.69 -4.72
N GLN A 60 -16.61 19.95 -5.04
CA GLN A 60 -15.97 19.25 -6.14
C GLN A 60 -15.77 17.79 -5.74
N PRO A 61 -16.10 16.84 -6.62
CA PRO A 61 -15.65 15.46 -6.41
C PRO A 61 -14.12 15.49 -6.26
N PRO A 62 -13.52 14.58 -5.46
CA PRO A 62 -12.07 14.49 -5.39
C PRO A 62 -11.54 14.42 -6.82
N ALA A 63 -10.67 15.37 -7.17
CA ALA A 63 -10.09 15.42 -8.50
C ALA A 63 -9.53 14.03 -8.80
N THR A 64 -10.00 13.41 -9.87
CA THR A 64 -9.33 12.20 -10.37
C THR A 64 -7.87 12.58 -10.58
N PRO A 65 -6.91 11.83 -10.00
CA PRO A 65 -5.51 12.18 -10.12
C PRO A 65 -5.20 12.38 -11.61
N SER A 66 -4.65 13.54 -11.94
CA SER A 66 -4.30 13.86 -13.31
C SER A 66 -3.34 12.79 -13.84
N GLN A 67 -3.28 12.64 -15.16
CA GLN A 67 -2.27 11.80 -15.79
C GLN A 67 -0.84 12.23 -15.38
N GLU A 68 -0.65 13.52 -15.09
CA GLU A 68 0.58 14.08 -14.56
C GLU A 68 0.86 13.62 -13.13
N ASP A 69 -0.14 13.66 -12.24
CA ASP A 69 -0.02 13.19 -10.85
C ASP A 69 0.37 11.71 -10.79
N MET A 70 -0.26 10.88 -11.64
CA MET A 70 0.06 9.46 -11.75
C MET A 70 1.49 9.22 -12.26
N GLN A 71 1.92 9.98 -13.28
CA GLN A 71 3.30 9.89 -13.79
C GLN A 71 4.32 10.30 -12.72
N GLN A 72 4.03 11.35 -11.97
CA GLN A 72 4.90 11.87 -10.92
C GLN A 72 5.04 10.87 -9.77
N ALA A 73 3.92 10.27 -9.34
CA ALA A 73 3.93 9.20 -8.35
C ALA A 73 4.73 7.97 -8.83
N MET A 74 4.61 7.60 -10.11
CA MET A 74 5.38 6.49 -10.69
C MET A 74 6.88 6.78 -10.75
N LEU A 75 7.28 7.99 -11.12
CA LEU A 75 8.69 8.41 -11.12
C LEU A 75 9.28 8.38 -9.71
N GLN A 76 8.53 8.87 -8.71
CA GLN A 76 8.96 8.86 -7.32
C GLN A 76 9.14 7.43 -6.80
N ALA A 77 8.22 6.52 -7.13
CA ALA A 77 8.35 5.11 -6.79
C ALA A 77 9.58 4.45 -7.44
N LEU A 78 9.85 4.74 -8.72
CA LEU A 78 11.05 4.24 -9.41
C LEU A 78 12.34 4.76 -8.79
N GLN A 79 12.38 6.03 -8.39
CA GLN A 79 13.53 6.63 -7.72
C GLN A 79 13.80 5.99 -6.36
N ALA A 80 12.75 5.77 -5.56
CA ALA A 80 12.87 5.10 -4.27
C ALA A 80 13.42 3.66 -4.42
N MET A 81 12.86 2.89 -5.36
CA MET A 81 13.33 1.54 -5.64
C MET A 81 14.79 1.52 -6.13
N HIS A 82 15.19 2.49 -6.96
CA HIS A 82 16.57 2.60 -7.41
C HIS A 82 17.53 2.87 -6.23
N GLN A 83 17.16 3.77 -5.32
CA GLN A 83 17.94 4.09 -4.14
C GLN A 83 18.13 2.86 -3.24
N GLU A 84 17.07 2.09 -3.02
CA GLU A 84 17.18 0.82 -2.29
C GLU A 84 18.14 -0.16 -2.97
N LEU A 85 18.04 -0.35 -4.29
CA LEU A 85 18.95 -1.23 -5.02
C LEU A 85 20.42 -0.80 -4.93
N VAL A 86 20.69 0.50 -4.90
CA VAL A 86 22.05 1.03 -4.73
C VAL A 86 22.55 0.71 -3.31
N ALA A 87 21.76 1.00 -2.28
CA ALA A 87 22.11 0.70 -0.90
C ALA A 87 22.39 -0.79 -0.69
N LEU A 88 21.51 -1.67 -1.19
CA LEU A 88 21.71 -3.12 -1.10
C LEU A 88 22.97 -3.57 -1.85
N ARG A 89 23.29 -2.97 -3.00
CA ARG A 89 24.51 -3.30 -3.75
C ARG A 89 25.77 -2.88 -2.99
N GLU A 90 25.73 -1.75 -2.32
CA GLU A 90 26.84 -1.27 -1.48
C GLU A 90 27.06 -2.20 -0.28
N GLU A 91 26.00 -2.60 0.42
CA GLU A 91 26.08 -3.57 1.52
C GLU A 91 26.67 -4.91 1.06
N VAL A 92 26.20 -5.44 -0.08
CA VAL A 92 26.75 -6.67 -0.66
C VAL A 92 28.22 -6.51 -1.04
N ALA A 93 28.63 -5.36 -1.56
CA ALA A 93 30.03 -5.09 -1.88
C ALA A 93 30.90 -5.07 -0.62
N GLN A 94 30.43 -4.46 0.47
CA GLN A 94 31.13 -4.43 1.75
C GLN A 94 31.26 -5.83 2.36
N LEU A 95 30.19 -6.62 2.34
CA LEU A 95 30.21 -8.01 2.85
C LEU A 95 31.15 -8.90 2.06
N LYS A 96 31.24 -8.72 0.74
CA LYS A 96 32.18 -9.46 -0.12
C LYS A 96 33.63 -9.05 0.08
N GLN A 97 33.90 -7.87 0.64
CA GLN A 97 35.26 -7.38 0.91
C GLN A 97 35.79 -7.80 2.28
N LEU A 98 34.94 -8.33 3.17
CA LEU A 98 35.40 -8.91 4.42
C LEU A 98 36.24 -10.18 4.13
N PRO A 99 37.46 -10.31 4.68
CA PRO A 99 38.22 -11.54 4.57
C PRO A 99 37.44 -12.68 5.24
N PRO A 100 37.60 -13.94 4.77
CA PRO A 100 36.97 -15.09 5.42
C PRO A 100 37.39 -15.12 6.90
N PRO A 101 36.50 -15.54 7.82
CA PRO A 101 36.82 -15.55 9.24
C PRO A 101 38.07 -16.42 9.45
N THR A 102 39.17 -15.78 9.85
CA THR A 102 40.34 -16.48 10.35
C THR A 102 39.90 -17.21 11.60
N ASN A 103 39.76 -18.54 11.51
CA ASN A 103 39.63 -19.40 12.68
C ASN A 103 40.94 -19.31 13.49
N ALA A 104 41.06 -18.24 14.28
CA ALA A 104 42.09 -18.08 15.29
C ALA A 104 41.67 -18.87 16.53
N ASP A 105 41.70 -20.19 16.42
CA ASP A 105 41.89 -21.07 17.56
C ASP A 105 42.77 -22.26 17.13
N GLN A 106 44.02 -21.94 16.82
CA GLN A 106 45.11 -22.91 16.84
C GLN A 106 45.96 -22.61 18.08
N GLY A 107 45.38 -22.89 19.24
CA GLY A 107 46.10 -23.03 20.49
C GLY A 107 46.68 -24.44 20.61
N ASN A 108 47.95 -24.58 20.19
CA ASN A 108 48.95 -25.42 20.85
C ASN A 108 48.81 -26.97 20.74
N GLN A 109 49.58 -27.58 19.82
CA GLN A 109 50.63 -28.60 20.10
C GLN A 109 50.96 -29.44 18.87
N ASP A 110 52.19 -29.32 18.36
CA ASP A 110 52.94 -30.48 17.84
C ASP A 110 53.65 -31.13 19.05
N PRO A 111 53.64 -32.46 19.20
CA PRO A 111 54.58 -33.26 18.42
C PRO A 111 54.10 -34.66 17.97
N GLN A 112 54.56 -35.05 16.78
CA GLN A 112 54.79 -36.42 16.29
C GLN A 112 53.58 -37.37 16.08
N ALA A 113 53.32 -37.62 14.79
CA ALA A 113 53.00 -38.92 14.17
C ALA A 113 52.01 -39.87 14.88
N SER A 114 50.73 -39.81 14.48
CA SER A 114 49.92 -41.01 14.18
C SER A 114 48.60 -40.61 13.50
N VAL A 115 48.33 -41.22 12.35
CA VAL A 115 47.07 -41.17 11.62
C VAL A 115 45.95 -41.70 12.51
N GLN A 116 44.90 -40.90 12.75
CA GLN A 116 43.67 -41.39 13.36
C GLN A 116 42.46 -40.67 12.76
N GLU A 117 41.81 -41.36 11.82
CA GLU A 117 40.43 -41.11 11.41
C GLU A 117 39.53 -41.26 12.64
N THR A 118 38.82 -40.20 13.02
CA THR A 118 37.67 -40.27 13.92
C THR A 118 36.53 -39.51 13.23
N ASP A 119 35.70 -40.21 12.45
CA ASP A 119 34.58 -41.04 12.92
C ASP A 119 33.55 -40.21 13.69
N SER A 120 32.70 -39.52 12.94
CA SER A 120 31.46 -38.97 13.49
C SER A 120 30.31 -39.51 12.63
N ASP A 121 29.69 -40.59 13.10
CA ASP A 121 28.47 -41.16 12.53
C ASP A 121 27.28 -40.69 13.38
N PRO A 122 26.72 -39.49 13.11
CA PRO A 122 25.77 -38.81 14.00
C PRO A 122 24.45 -39.56 14.21
N HIS A 123 24.14 -40.56 13.38
CA HIS A 123 22.90 -41.33 13.46
C HIS A 123 23.13 -42.81 13.76
N GLY A 124 24.38 -43.25 13.99
CA GLY A 124 24.73 -44.64 14.30
C GLY A 124 24.34 -45.65 13.22
N LEU A 125 24.11 -45.18 11.99
CA LEU A 125 23.62 -46.00 10.88
C LEU A 125 24.69 -47.00 10.42
N ARG A 126 25.98 -46.67 10.55
CA ARG A 126 27.08 -47.60 10.26
C ARG A 126 27.18 -48.71 11.28
N SER A 127 26.96 -48.41 12.56
CA SER A 127 26.93 -49.43 13.62
C SER A 127 25.81 -50.44 13.37
N LEU A 128 24.64 -49.95 12.93
CA LEU A 128 23.47 -50.77 12.60
C LEU A 128 23.67 -51.56 11.30
N ALA A 129 24.31 -50.96 10.29
CA ALA A 129 24.69 -51.69 9.09
C ALA A 129 25.69 -52.82 9.39
N ARG A 130 26.66 -52.59 10.28
CA ARG A 130 27.69 -53.59 10.60
C ARG A 130 27.14 -54.78 11.38
N SER A 131 26.15 -54.58 12.25
CA SER A 131 25.51 -55.68 12.98
C SER A 131 24.62 -56.54 12.07
N LEU A 132 23.91 -55.93 11.11
CA LEU A 132 23.08 -56.67 10.15
C LEU A 132 23.89 -57.60 9.23
N TYR A 133 25.15 -57.25 8.95
CA TYR A 133 26.06 -58.11 8.17
C TYR A 133 26.74 -59.20 9.01
N GLN A 134 26.72 -59.12 10.35
CA GLN A 134 27.39 -60.08 11.22
C GLN A 134 26.51 -61.27 11.65
N ASP A 135 25.19 -61.10 11.70
CA ASP A 135 24.25 -62.19 12.06
C ASP A 135 23.82 -63.08 10.87
N GLY A 136 24.47 -62.95 9.72
CA GLY A 136 24.15 -63.67 8.49
C GLY A 136 25.04 -64.87 8.13
N SER A 137 25.87 -65.38 9.05
CA SER A 137 26.70 -66.58 8.79
C SER A 137 26.78 -67.54 9.97
#